data_AF-A0ABD2FM62-F1
#
_entry.id   AF-A0ABD2FM62-F1
#
_cell.length_a   1.000
_cell.length_b   1.000
_cell.length_c   1.000
_cell.angle_alpha   90.00
_cell.angle_beta   90.00
_cell.angle_gamma   90.00
#
_symmetry.space_group_name_H-M   'P 1'
#
loop_
_entity.id
_entity.type
_entity.pdbx_description
1 polymer ?
#
loop_
_entity_poly.entity_id
_entity_poly.type
_entity_poly.pdbx_seq_one_letter_code
_entity_poly.pdbx_strand_id
1 'polypeptide(L)'
;MMKMMVMVFLSAATLMFGPAVAKPYVPLDNLKVVIDKIDNWTGLSTKKIWVEDLTSLTGECKDKFFCKSFEILNKTKHHSQEEEVLLRNLKAYIVGTHANCTEGPKEETEELISQLRSKILYCARRVHMRGNVTTPTPEAQPPVDQPSA
;
A
#
# COMPACT_ATOMS: atom_id res chain seq x y z
N MET A 1 31.01 -25.17 63.15
CA MET A 1 31.21 -25.54 61.73
C MET A 1 29.99 -25.10 60.95
N MET A 2 30.11 -24.09 60.08
CA MET A 2 28.98 -23.50 59.37
C MET A 2 28.99 -24.02 57.93
N LYS A 3 27.91 -24.68 57.52
CA LYS A 3 27.78 -25.36 56.22
C LYS A 3 27.15 -24.37 55.23
N MET A 4 27.98 -23.80 54.37
CA MET A 4 27.53 -22.82 53.37
C MET A 4 26.91 -23.59 52.19
N MET A 5 25.58 -23.53 52.04
CA MET A 5 24.91 -24.05 50.85
C MET A 5 24.97 -22.99 49.75
N VAL A 6 25.73 -23.29 48.70
CA VAL A 6 25.75 -22.50 47.47
C VAL A 6 24.59 -22.98 46.59
N MET A 7 23.57 -22.14 46.42
CA MET A 7 22.56 -22.35 45.37
C MET A 7 23.04 -21.67 44.09
N VAL A 8 23.31 -22.48 43.06
CA VAL A 8 23.64 -22.01 41.71
C VAL A 8 22.34 -21.88 40.93
N PHE A 9 21.97 -20.65 40.54
CA PHE A 9 20.86 -20.39 39.63
C PHE A 9 21.39 -20.37 38.18
N LEU A 10 21.07 -21.40 37.39
CA LEU A 10 21.23 -21.34 35.93
C LEU A 10 20.02 -20.59 35.35
N SER A 11 20.24 -19.38 34.81
CA SER A 11 19.25 -18.72 33.96
C SER A 11 19.47 -19.14 32.50
N ALA A 12 18.48 -19.85 31.94
CA ALA A 12 18.39 -20.04 30.50
C ALA A 12 17.76 -18.78 29.89
N ALA A 13 18.59 -17.91 29.32
CA ALA A 13 18.10 -16.82 28.49
C ALA A 13 17.64 -17.40 27.15
N THR A 14 16.35 -17.70 27.02
CA THR A 14 15.75 -18.01 25.72
C THR A 14 15.67 -16.72 24.92
N LEU A 15 16.54 -16.58 23.92
CA LEU A 15 16.43 -15.55 22.89
C LEU A 15 15.13 -15.82 22.10
N MET A 16 14.07 -15.11 22.46
CA MET A 16 12.81 -15.06 21.73
C MET A 16 13.03 -14.31 20.42
N PHE A 17 13.68 -14.94 19.45
CA PHE A 17 13.52 -14.57 18.05
C PHE A 17 12.16 -15.07 17.60
N GLY A 18 11.12 -14.29 17.92
CA GLY A 18 9.84 -14.46 17.24
C GLY A 18 10.07 -14.34 15.74
N PRO A 19 9.40 -15.15 14.91
CA PRO A 19 9.55 -15.03 13.47
C PRO A 19 9.19 -13.58 13.10
N ALA A 20 10.14 -12.86 12.51
CA ALA A 20 9.83 -11.59 11.88
C ALA A 20 8.78 -11.88 10.82
N VAL A 21 7.52 -11.50 11.10
CA VAL A 21 6.47 -11.57 10.10
C VAL A 21 6.91 -10.63 8.99
N ALA A 22 7.38 -11.22 7.89
CA ALA A 22 7.76 -10.47 6.71
C ALA A 22 6.58 -9.58 6.32
N LYS A 23 6.76 -8.27 6.38
CA LYS A 23 5.70 -7.34 5.97
C LYS A 23 5.39 -7.57 4.50
N PRO A 24 4.11 -7.46 4.09
CA PRO A 24 3.74 -7.55 2.69
C PRO A 24 4.57 -6.56 1.88
N TYR A 25 5.19 -7.02 0.81
CA TYR A 25 5.81 -6.14 -0.18
C TYR A 25 4.69 -5.28 -0.79
N VAL A 26 4.74 -3.97 -0.53
CA VAL A 26 3.83 -3.02 -1.17
C VAL A 26 4.56 -2.46 -2.38
N PRO A 27 4.05 -2.61 -3.61
CA PRO A 27 4.69 -2.09 -4.82
C PRO A 27 4.51 -0.56 -4.93
N LEU A 28 5.25 0.17 -4.09
CA LEU A 28 5.11 1.62 -3.89
C LEU A 28 5.48 2.44 -5.14
N ASP A 29 6.36 1.93 -5.99
CA ASP A 29 6.77 2.63 -7.23
C ASP A 29 5.60 2.86 -8.18
N ASN A 30 4.73 1.86 -8.35
CA ASN A 30 3.52 2.01 -9.17
C ASN A 30 2.57 3.05 -8.58
N LEU A 31 2.46 3.09 -7.25
CA LEU A 31 1.61 4.04 -6.55
C LEU A 31 2.15 5.47 -6.65
N LYS A 32 3.48 5.63 -6.64
CA LYS A 32 4.14 6.91 -6.91
C LYS A 32 3.80 7.42 -8.31
N VAL A 33 3.88 6.57 -9.33
CA VAL A 33 3.50 6.95 -10.71
C VAL A 33 2.03 7.35 -10.79
N VAL A 34 1.13 6.65 -10.07
CA VAL A 34 -0.29 7.04 -9.97
C VAL A 34 -0.45 8.43 -9.37
N ILE A 35 0.25 8.73 -8.28
CA ILE A 35 0.24 10.05 -7.62
C ILE A 35 0.72 11.12 -8.61
N ASP A 36 1.90 10.93 -9.18
CA ASP A 36 2.52 11.89 -10.11
C ASP A 36 1.63 12.16 -11.33
N LYS A 37 0.93 11.13 -11.83
CA LYS A 37 0.03 11.28 -12.98
C LYS A 37 -1.25 12.04 -12.64
N ILE A 38 -1.84 11.81 -11.48
CA ILE A 38 -3.06 12.52 -11.09
C ILE A 38 -2.73 13.98 -10.71
N ASP A 39 -1.61 14.23 -10.02
CA ASP A 39 -1.19 15.58 -9.63
C ASP A 39 -0.91 16.48 -10.83
N ASN A 40 -0.30 15.93 -11.89
CA ASN A 40 0.02 16.67 -13.10
C ASN A 40 -1.12 16.66 -14.13
N TRP A 41 -2.30 16.16 -13.77
CA TRP A 41 -3.43 16.08 -14.69
C TRP A 41 -4.09 17.44 -14.87
N THR A 42 -3.78 18.13 -15.97
CA THR A 42 -4.32 19.47 -16.27
C THR A 42 -5.71 19.44 -16.92
N GLY A 43 -6.11 18.29 -17.47
CA GLY A 43 -7.45 18.10 -18.05
C GLY A 43 -8.55 18.01 -16.99
N LEU A 44 -9.36 19.06 -16.86
CA LEU A 44 -10.64 19.01 -16.15
C LEU A 44 -11.61 18.10 -16.92
N SER A 45 -11.69 16.83 -16.54
CA SER A 45 -12.71 15.95 -17.08
C SER A 45 -14.08 16.33 -16.48
N THR A 46 -14.85 17.12 -17.21
CA THR A 46 -16.27 17.41 -16.92
C THR A 46 -17.18 16.22 -17.22
N LYS A 47 -16.61 15.15 -17.80
CA LYS A 47 -17.32 13.89 -18.05
C LYS A 47 -17.80 13.31 -16.72
N LYS A 48 -19.12 13.27 -16.59
CA LYS A 48 -19.80 12.51 -15.57
C LYS A 48 -19.87 11.05 -15.98
N ILE A 49 -19.70 10.16 -15.01
CA ILE A 49 -19.84 8.73 -15.18
C ILE A 49 -20.73 8.19 -14.07
N TRP A 50 -21.56 7.22 -14.40
CA TRP A 50 -22.28 6.44 -13.39
C TRP A 50 -21.31 5.42 -12.81
N VAL A 51 -21.10 5.49 -11.50
CA VAL A 51 -20.11 4.70 -10.78
C VAL A 51 -20.71 4.17 -9.50
N GLU A 52 -20.23 3.01 -9.05
CA GLU A 52 -20.54 2.56 -7.69
C GLU A 52 -20.03 3.59 -6.67
N ASP A 53 -20.83 3.91 -5.64
CA ASP A 53 -20.39 4.84 -4.60
C ASP A 53 -19.21 4.26 -3.81
N LEU A 54 -18.02 4.83 -4.05
CA LEU A 54 -16.80 4.42 -3.37
C LEU A 54 -16.60 5.10 -2.01
N THR A 55 -17.49 6.00 -1.58
CA THR A 55 -17.32 6.78 -0.35
C THR A 55 -17.12 5.88 0.87
N SER A 56 -17.89 4.80 0.97
CA SER A 56 -17.74 3.78 2.01
C SER A 56 -16.37 3.09 2.00
N LEU A 57 -15.70 3.02 0.85
CA LEU A 57 -14.40 2.36 0.66
C LEU A 57 -13.20 3.32 0.87
N THR A 58 -13.41 4.64 0.79
CA THR A 58 -12.35 5.65 0.98
C THR A 58 -11.84 5.74 2.43
N GLY A 59 -12.63 5.29 3.41
CA GLY A 59 -12.29 5.39 4.84
C GLY A 59 -10.99 4.68 5.22
N GLU A 60 -10.69 3.53 4.61
CA GLU A 60 -9.50 2.74 4.95
C GLU A 60 -8.44 2.70 3.84
N CYS A 61 -8.79 3.08 2.61
CA CYS A 61 -7.92 3.00 1.43
C CYS A 61 -7.30 1.60 1.26
N LYS A 62 -8.15 0.57 1.37
CA LYS A 62 -7.76 -0.84 1.22
C LYS A 62 -7.90 -1.30 -0.24
N ASP A 63 -7.45 -2.51 -0.50
CA ASP A 63 -7.47 -3.17 -1.81
C ASP A 63 -8.80 -3.02 -2.57
N LYS A 64 -9.94 -3.20 -1.90
CA LYS A 64 -11.28 -3.06 -2.51
C LYS A 64 -11.49 -1.70 -3.17
N PHE A 65 -11.01 -0.62 -2.54
CA PHE A 65 -11.10 0.73 -3.12
C PHE A 65 -10.33 0.81 -4.45
N PHE A 66 -9.10 0.29 -4.49
CA PHE A 66 -8.26 0.32 -5.68
C PHE A 66 -8.80 -0.60 -6.78
N CYS A 67 -9.29 -1.80 -6.43
CA CYS A 67 -9.98 -2.70 -7.34
C CYS A 67 -11.15 -2.00 -8.05
N LYS A 68 -12.06 -1.39 -7.28
CA LYS A 68 -13.24 -0.70 -7.82
C LYS A 68 -12.89 0.53 -8.63
N SER A 69 -11.93 1.32 -8.16
CA SER A 69 -11.41 2.47 -8.90
C SER A 69 -10.85 2.05 -10.27
N PHE A 70 -10.10 0.94 -10.32
CA PHE A 70 -9.60 0.38 -11.57
C PHE A 70 -10.73 -0.11 -12.48
N GLU A 71 -11.71 -0.85 -11.95
CA GLU A 71 -12.87 -1.31 -12.73
C GLU A 71 -13.62 -0.14 -13.36
N ILE A 72 -13.92 0.91 -12.58
CA ILE A 72 -14.62 2.09 -13.05
C ILE A 72 -13.85 2.79 -14.17
N LEU A 73 -12.56 3.07 -13.95
CA LEU A 73 -11.72 3.74 -14.94
C LEU A 73 -11.62 2.89 -16.22
N ASN A 74 -11.38 1.58 -16.10
CA ASN A 74 -11.20 0.67 -17.23
C ASN A 74 -12.49 0.40 -18.02
N LYS A 75 -13.68 0.61 -17.43
CA LYS A 75 -14.97 0.53 -18.13
C LYS A 75 -15.20 1.73 -19.05
N THR A 76 -14.50 2.85 -18.85
CA THR A 76 -14.68 4.02 -19.71
C THR A 76 -14.11 3.75 -21.11
N LYS A 77 -14.87 4.00 -22.18
CA LYS A 77 -14.38 3.85 -23.56
C LYS A 77 -13.43 4.98 -23.92
N HIS A 78 -12.41 4.66 -24.73
CA HIS A 78 -11.38 5.56 -25.27
C HIS A 78 -10.53 6.24 -24.18
N HIS A 79 -9.45 5.56 -23.79
CA HIS A 79 -8.45 6.11 -22.88
C HIS A 79 -7.51 7.05 -23.62
N SER A 80 -7.18 8.18 -23.00
CA SER A 80 -5.98 8.92 -23.41
C SER A 80 -4.73 8.11 -23.04
N GLN A 81 -3.59 8.42 -23.66
CA GLN A 81 -2.30 7.81 -23.29
C GLN A 81 -1.99 7.99 -21.78
N GLU A 82 -2.40 9.11 -21.20
CA GLU A 82 -2.24 9.37 -19.76
C GLU A 82 -3.12 8.45 -18.91
N GLU A 83 -4.34 8.17 -19.36
CA GLU A 83 -5.28 7.27 -18.69
C GLU A 83 -4.77 5.82 -18.76
N GLU A 84 -4.19 5.42 -19.89
CA GLU A 84 -3.57 4.10 -20.02
C GLU A 84 -2.39 3.90 -19.07
N VAL A 85 -1.55 4.92 -18.90
CA VAL A 85 -0.44 4.86 -17.93
C VAL A 85 -0.98 4.76 -16.51
N LEU A 86 -2.00 5.54 -16.16
CA LEU A 86 -2.66 5.46 -14.87
C LEU A 86 -3.22 4.05 -14.62
N LEU A 87 -3.99 3.51 -15.57
CA LEU A 87 -4.59 2.17 -15.47
C LEU A 87 -3.55 1.07 -15.33
N ARG A 88 -2.45 1.13 -16.10
CA ARG A 88 -1.38 0.14 -16.04
C ARG A 88 -0.73 0.09 -14.65
N ASN A 89 -0.40 1.25 -14.08
CA ASN A 89 0.23 1.32 -12.77
C ASN A 89 -0.73 0.94 -11.66
N LEU A 90 -2.00 1.34 -11.75
CA LEU A 90 -3.03 0.93 -10.80
C LEU A 90 -3.23 -0.60 -10.82
N LYS A 91 -3.28 -1.21 -12.00
CA LYS A 91 -3.34 -2.68 -12.16
C LYS A 91 -2.12 -3.37 -11.57
N ALA A 92 -0.93 -2.87 -11.87
CA ALA A 92 0.32 -3.44 -11.34
C ALA A 92 0.38 -3.37 -9.81
N TYR A 93 -0.10 -2.27 -9.22
CA TYR A 93 -0.24 -2.13 -7.78
C TYR A 93 -1.20 -3.19 -7.20
N ILE A 94 -2.41 -3.31 -7.75
CA ILE A 94 -3.43 -4.28 -7.31
C ILE A 94 -2.91 -5.72 -7.38
N VAL A 95 -2.23 -6.07 -8.48
CA VAL A 95 -1.63 -7.41 -8.66
C VAL A 95 -0.53 -7.65 -7.63
N GLY A 96 0.35 -6.67 -7.41
CA GLY A 96 1.46 -6.79 -6.48
C GLY A 96 1.05 -6.82 -5.00
N THR A 97 -0.14 -6.31 -4.64
CA THR A 97 -0.69 -6.46 -3.28
C THR A 97 -1.47 -7.76 -3.07
N HIS A 98 -1.64 -8.60 -4.10
CA HIS A 98 -2.51 -9.77 -4.06
C HIS A 98 -3.95 -9.45 -3.62
N ALA A 99 -4.42 -8.26 -4.00
CA ALA A 99 -5.75 -7.77 -3.67
C ALA A 99 -6.84 -8.75 -4.12
N ASN A 100 -7.73 -9.13 -3.21
CA ASN A 100 -8.95 -9.84 -3.59
C ASN A 100 -10.01 -8.84 -4.08
N CYS A 101 -10.18 -8.76 -5.39
CA CYS A 101 -11.16 -7.88 -6.03
C CYS A 101 -12.58 -8.47 -6.15
N THR A 102 -12.95 -9.55 -5.44
CA THR A 102 -14.35 -10.03 -5.39
C THR A 102 -15.31 -9.00 -4.74
N GLU A 103 -16.57 -8.98 -5.19
CA GLU A 103 -17.52 -7.85 -5.22
C GLU A 103 -17.88 -7.05 -3.94
N GLY A 104 -18.35 -5.80 -4.19
CA GLY A 104 -19.19 -4.85 -3.41
C GLY A 104 -18.80 -3.38 -3.68
N PRO A 105 -19.70 -2.36 -3.80
CA PRO A 105 -21.15 -2.26 -3.51
C PRO A 105 -22.07 -2.15 -4.75
N LYS A 106 -23.40 -2.12 -4.52
CA LYS A 106 -24.47 -2.31 -5.53
C LYS A 106 -25.24 -1.03 -5.91
N GLU A 107 -24.86 0.11 -5.36
CA GLU A 107 -25.57 1.37 -5.56
C GLU A 107 -24.73 2.29 -6.45
N GLU A 108 -25.26 2.59 -7.63
CA GLU A 108 -24.64 3.50 -8.60
C GLU A 108 -25.05 4.93 -8.30
N THR A 109 -24.07 5.83 -8.36
CA THR A 109 -24.25 7.28 -8.26
C THR A 109 -23.56 7.97 -9.43
N GLU A 110 -24.03 9.15 -9.79
CA GLU A 110 -23.37 9.96 -10.81
C GLU A 110 -22.17 10.70 -10.17
N GLU A 111 -20.96 10.39 -10.63
CA GLU A 111 -19.73 11.02 -10.13
C GLU A 111 -18.93 11.64 -11.30
N LEU A 112 -18.29 12.78 -11.04
CA LEU A 112 -17.32 13.34 -11.97
C LEU A 112 -16.03 12.51 -11.96
N ILE A 113 -15.45 12.25 -13.13
CA ILE A 113 -14.14 11.58 -13.21
C ILE A 113 -13.08 12.30 -12.36
N SER A 114 -13.15 13.63 -12.28
CA SER A 114 -12.26 14.43 -11.41
C SER A 114 -12.42 14.12 -9.92
N GLN A 115 -13.63 13.80 -9.44
CA GLN A 115 -13.86 13.41 -8.05
C GLN A 115 -13.29 12.02 -7.77
N LEU A 116 -13.49 11.07 -8.68
CA LEU A 116 -12.88 9.73 -8.58
C LEU A 116 -11.34 9.83 -8.52
N ARG A 117 -10.73 10.65 -9.39
CA ARG A 117 -9.28 10.88 -9.39
C ARG A 117 -8.81 11.48 -8.06
N SER A 118 -9.54 12.43 -7.49
CA SER A 118 -9.22 12.99 -6.16
C SER A 118 -9.26 11.93 -5.05
N LYS A 119 -10.25 11.03 -5.07
CA LYS A 119 -10.32 9.90 -4.13
C LYS A 119 -9.13 8.95 -4.30
N ILE A 120 -8.76 8.63 -5.55
CA ILE A 120 -7.60 7.79 -5.86
C ILE A 120 -6.32 8.45 -5.36
N LEU A 121 -6.11 9.73 -5.63
CA LEU A 121 -4.94 10.49 -5.17
C LEU A 121 -4.83 10.48 -3.64
N TYR A 122 -5.94 10.76 -2.96
CA TYR A 122 -6.00 10.71 -1.49
C TYR A 122 -5.56 9.34 -0.96
N CYS A 123 -6.14 8.27 -1.48
CA CYS A 123 -5.81 6.92 -1.02
C CYS A 123 -4.40 6.47 -1.41
N ALA A 124 -3.95 6.81 -2.62
CA ALA A 124 -2.60 6.50 -3.08
C ALA A 124 -1.54 7.16 -2.19
N ARG A 125 -1.69 8.46 -1.89
CA ARG A 125 -0.79 9.16 -0.96
C ARG A 125 -0.79 8.53 0.42
N ARG A 126 -1.97 8.22 0.96
CA ARG A 126 -2.10 7.63 2.30
C ARG A 126 -1.39 6.28 2.40
N VAL A 127 -1.56 5.42 1.41
CA VAL A 127 -0.88 4.11 1.39
C VAL A 127 0.61 4.26 1.14
N HIS A 128 1.01 5.15 0.24
CA HIS A 128 2.42 5.42 -0.03
C HIS A 128 3.17 5.90 1.23
N MET A 129 2.57 6.80 2.01
CA MET A 129 3.13 7.26 3.28
C MET A 129 3.24 6.12 4.30
N ARG A 130 2.22 5.26 4.45
CA ARG A 130 2.27 4.11 5.37
C ARG A 130 3.35 3.10 4.98
N GLY A 131 3.53 2.83 3.69
CA GLY A 131 4.56 1.91 3.19
C GLY A 131 5.98 2.43 3.43
N ASN A 132 6.21 3.73 3.27
CA ASN A 132 7.50 4.36 3.54
C ASN A 132 7.87 4.38 5.03
N VAL A 133 6.89 4.53 5.93
CA VAL A 133 7.15 4.51 7.38
C VAL A 133 7.49 3.09 7.88
N THR A 134 7.06 2.06 7.15
CA THR A 134 7.15 0.68 7.61
C THR A 134 8.34 -0.12 7.05
N THR A 135 9.05 0.43 6.07
CA THR A 135 10.32 -0.09 5.56
C THR A 135 11.46 0.45 6.43
N PRO A 136 12.16 -0.40 7.21
CA PRO A 136 13.38 0.03 7.87
C PRO A 136 14.41 0.36 6.78
N THR A 137 14.95 1.58 6.81
CA THR A 137 16.21 1.87 6.11
C THR A 137 17.24 0.85 6.57
N PRO A 138 17.96 0.14 5.68
CA PRO A 138 19.10 -0.66 6.11
C PRO A 138 20.12 0.31 6.71
N GLU A 139 20.19 0.39 8.03
CA GLU A 139 21.34 1.02 8.69
C GLU A 139 22.57 0.26 8.23
N ALA A 140 23.51 0.98 7.61
CA ALA A 140 24.82 0.43 7.29
C ALA A 140 25.42 -0.14 8.58
N GLN A 141 25.52 -1.46 8.68
CA GLN A 141 26.15 -2.11 9.82
C GLN A 141 27.60 -1.63 9.88
N PRO A 142 28.08 -1.07 11.00
CA PRO A 142 29.49 -0.75 11.15
C PRO A 142 30.30 -2.05 11.04
N PRO A 143 31.53 -1.99 10.49
CA PRO A 143 32.34 -3.19 10.28
C PRO A 143 32.57 -3.88 11.63
N VAL A 144 32.30 -5.17 11.66
CA VAL A 144 32.60 -6.03 12.80
C VAL A 144 34.11 -6.21 12.83
N ASP A 145 34.79 -5.55 13.76
CA ASP A 145 36.19 -5.82 14.07
C ASP A 145 36.33 -7.29 14.51
N GLN A 146 36.92 -8.11 13.66
CA GLN A 146 37.33 -9.46 14.01
C GLN A 146 38.54 -9.39 14.96
N PRO A 147 38.51 -10.07 16.13
CA PRO A 147 39.73 -10.21 16.92
C PRO A 147 40.69 -11.14 16.17
N SER A 148 41.92 -10.65 15.98
CA SER A 148 43.04 -11.44 15.45
C SER A 148 43.41 -12.56 16.42
N ALA A 149 43.71 -13.72 15.85
CA ALA A 149 44.13 -14.95 16.53
C ALA A 149 45.47 -14.80 17.28
#